data_AF-A0A2E9CIV9-F1
#
_entry.id   AF-A0A2E9CIV9-F1
#
_cell.length_a   1.000
_cell.length_b   1.000
_cell.length_c   1.000
_cell.angle_alpha   90.00
_cell.angle_beta   90.00
_cell.angle_gamma   90.00
#
_symmetry.space_group_name_H-M   'P 1'
#
loop_
_entity.id
_entity.type
_entity.pdbx_description
1 polymer ?
#
loop_
_entity_poly.entity_id
_entity_poly.type
_entity_poly.pdbx_seq_one_letter_code
_entity_poly.pdbx_strand_id
1 'polypeptide(L)' 'MKPAPLTAARKAAMKRGAALDNHISASAGPFDAASLSRSYGVDLSEVVRILKSRGKYHG' A
#
# COMPACT_ATOMS: atom_id res chain seq x y z
N MET A 1 25.77 -10.53 8.94
CA MET A 1 24.97 -9.45 9.55
C MET A 1 23.53 -9.96 9.68
N LYS A 2 23.02 -10.19 10.90
CA LYS A 2 21.60 -10.54 11.11
C LYS A 2 20.77 -9.27 10.93
N PRO A 3 19.70 -9.25 10.11
CA PRO A 3 18.85 -8.06 9.99
C PRO A 3 18.24 -7.75 11.36
N ALA A 4 18.35 -6.51 11.79
CA ALA A 4 17.72 -6.03 13.02
C ALA A 4 16.21 -6.35 12.97
N PRO A 5 15.60 -6.77 14.09
CA PRO A 5 14.18 -7.08 14.11
C PRO A 5 13.40 -5.86 13.62
N LEU A 6 12.64 -6.04 12.53
CA LEU A 6 11.70 -5.05 12.03
C LEU A 6 10.81 -4.63 13.20
N THR A 7 10.87 -3.35 13.56
CA THR A 7 10.05 -2.79 14.64
C THR A 7 8.58 -3.13 14.39
N ALA A 8 7.77 -3.25 15.46
CA ALA A 8 6.35 -3.58 15.35
C ALA A 8 5.61 -2.64 14.38
N ALA A 9 5.97 -1.35 14.39
CA ALA A 9 5.48 -0.34 13.45
C ALA A 9 5.80 -0.68 11.98
N ARG A 10 7.03 -1.13 11.70
CA ARG A 10 7.47 -1.48 10.34
C ARG A 10 6.81 -2.77 9.84
N LYS A 11 6.60 -3.75 10.71
CA LYS A 11 5.78 -4.94 10.39
C LYS A 11 4.33 -4.58 10.08
N ALA A 12 3.73 -3.69 10.87
CA ALA A 12 2.37 -3.23 10.65
C ALA A 12 2.24 -2.49 9.30
N ALA A 13 3.20 -1.62 8.97
CA ALA A 13 3.25 -0.92 7.69
C ALA A 13 3.34 -1.89 6.49
N MET A 14 4.22 -2.90 6.55
CA MET A 14 4.31 -3.93 5.52
C MET A 14 2.98 -4.70 5.36
N LYS A 15 2.34 -5.07 6.46
CA LYS A 15 1.07 -5.81 6.44
C LYS A 15 -0.05 -4.98 5.79
N ARG A 16 -0.10 -3.68 6.08
CA ARG A 16 -1.06 -2.74 5.48
C ARG A 16 -0.82 -2.57 3.97
N GLY A 17 0.43 -2.43 3.55
CA GLY A 17 0.80 -2.36 2.13
C GLY A 17 0.40 -3.63 1.35
N ALA A 18 0.64 -4.81 1.93
CA ALA A 18 0.20 -6.07 1.33
C ALA A 18 -1.33 -6.20 1.26
N ALA A 19 -2.06 -5.77 2.29
CA ALA A 19 -3.52 -5.76 2.28
C ALA A 19 -4.08 -4.81 1.21
N LEU A 20 -3.45 -3.65 1.04
CA LEU A 20 -3.78 -2.68 0.00
C LEU A 20 -3.54 -3.25 -1.41
N ASP A 21 -2.38 -3.86 -1.63
CA ASP A 21 -2.04 -4.48 -2.92
C ASP A 21 -2.99 -5.62 -3.30
N ASN A 22 -3.39 -6.44 -2.33
CA ASN A 22 -4.42 -7.46 -2.54
C ASN A 22 -5.79 -6.84 -2.89
N HIS A 23 -6.20 -5.78 -2.20
CA HIS A 23 -7.46 -5.09 -2.51
C HIS A 23 -7.46 -4.51 -3.93
N ILE A 24 -6.36 -3.85 -4.33
CA ILE A 24 -6.20 -3.28 -5.67
C ILE A 24 -6.21 -4.39 -6.74
N SER A 25 -5.60 -5.54 -6.43
CA SER A 25 -5.57 -6.69 -7.35
C SER A 25 -6.93 -7.35 -7.49
N ALA A 26 -7.74 -7.38 -6.43
CA ALA A 26 -9.08 -7.97 -6.43
C ALA A 26 -10.16 -7.04 -6.98
N SER A 27 -9.93 -5.72 -7.04
CA SER A 27 -10.94 -4.74 -7.42
C SER A 27 -10.66 -4.14 -8.80
N ALA A 28 -11.69 -4.06 -9.64
CA ALA A 28 -11.65 -3.34 -10.90
C ALA A 28 -12.43 -2.04 -10.75
N GLY A 29 -11.76 -0.98 -10.28
CA GLY A 29 -12.40 0.32 -10.13
C GLY A 29 -11.39 1.47 -10.16
N PRO A 30 -11.88 2.71 -10.30
CA PRO A 30 -11.05 3.88 -10.09
C PRO A 30 -10.60 3.91 -8.62
N PHE A 31 -9.30 3.99 -8.40
CA PHE A 31 -8.74 4.06 -7.06
C PHE A 31 -8.30 5.49 -6.76
N ASP A 32 -8.84 6.07 -5.70
CA ASP A 32 -8.32 7.32 -5.16
C ASP A 32 -7.19 7.03 -4.16
N ALA A 33 -5.97 7.48 -4.48
CA ALA A 33 -4.80 7.24 -3.67
C ALA A 33 -4.92 7.85 -2.26
N ALA A 34 -5.57 9.01 -2.13
CA ALA A 34 -5.76 9.68 -0.84
C ALA A 34 -6.72 8.89 0.06
N SER A 35 -7.81 8.36 -0.49
CA SER A 35 -8.76 7.50 0.21
C SER A 35 -8.11 6.18 0.63
N LEU A 36 -7.34 5.53 -0.25
CA LEU A 36 -6.62 4.31 0.07
C LEU A 36 -5.57 4.53 1.18
N SER A 37 -4.84 5.64 1.14
CA SER A 37 -3.86 6.02 2.17
C SER A 37 -4.52 6.12 3.54
N ARG A 38 -5.67 6.80 3.64
CA ARG A 38 -6.44 6.94 4.88
C ARG A 38 -7.02 5.62 5.37
N SER A 39 -7.62 4.83 4.49
CA SER A 39 -8.27 3.56 4.85
C SER A 39 -7.28 2.51 5.33
N TYR A 40 -6.12 2.42 4.68
CA TYR A 40 -5.11 1.41 5.00
C TYR A 40 -4.05 1.92 5.98
N GLY A 41 -4.00 3.22 6.27
CA GLY A 41 -2.95 3.83 7.11
C GLY A 41 -1.56 3.63 6.51
N VAL A 42 -1.48 3.75 5.18
CA VAL A 42 -0.26 3.61 4.37
C VAL A 42 0.09 4.99 3.82
N ASP A 43 1.38 5.31 3.75
CA ASP A 43 1.83 6.59 3.19
C ASP A 43 1.35 6.77 1.74
N LEU A 44 0.92 7.99 1.39
CA LEU A 44 0.40 8.27 0.06
C LEU A 44 1.40 7.92 -1.05
N SER A 45 2.70 8.15 -0.82
CA SER A 45 3.76 7.83 -1.78
C SER A 45 3.83 6.32 -2.06
N GLU A 46 3.63 5.52 -1.02
CA GLU A 46 3.61 4.05 -1.11
C GLU A 46 2.34 3.56 -1.80
N VAL A 47 1.18 4.17 -1.52
CA VAL A 47 -0.07 3.88 -2.25
C VAL A 47 0.08 4.17 -3.74
N VAL A 48 0.61 5.34 -4.09
CA VAL A 48 0.86 5.74 -5.48
C VAL A 48 1.84 4.77 -6.15
N ARG A 49 2.89 4.34 -5.44
CA ARG A 49 3.84 3.33 -5.94
C ARG A 49 3.14 2.02 -6.28
N ILE A 50 2.25 1.52 -5.40
CA ILE A 50 1.48 0.29 -5.62
C ILE A 50 0.52 0.46 -6.81
N LEU A 51 -0.23 1.56 -6.87
CA LEU A 51 -1.15 1.84 -7.98
C LEU A 51 -0.43 1.92 -9.34
N LYS A 52 0.73 2.59 -9.38
CA LYS A 52 1.58 2.66 -10.58
C LYS A 52 2.09 1.28 -10.99
N SER A 53 2.57 0.49 -10.02
CA SER A 53 3.05 -0.88 -10.27
C SER A 53 1.96 -1.80 -10.82
N ARG A 54 0.70 -1.52 -10.51
CA ARG A 54 -0.47 -2.29 -10.98
C ARG A 54 -1.09 -1.73 -12.27
N GLY A 55 -0.57 -0.62 -12.81
CA GLY A 55 -1.15 0.06 -13.97
C GLY A 55 -2.54 0.67 -13.70
N LYS A 56 -2.84 0.94 -12.42
CA LYS A 56 -4.14 1.47 -11.95
C LYS A 56 -4.06 2.94 -11.53
N TYR A 57 -2.91 3.58 -11.69
CA TYR A 57 -2.72 4.98 -11.36
C TYR A 57 -3.19 5.86 -12.52
N HIS A 58 -4.32 6.53 -12.31
CA HIS A 58 -4.82 7.59 -13.19
C HIS A 58 -4.54 8.91 -12.47
N GLY A 59 -3.38 9.50 -12.75
CA GLY A 59 -2.97 10.81 -12.24
C GLY A 59 -3.63 11.94 -13.01
#